data_AF-A0A9Q7AD12-F1
#
_entry.id   AF-A0A9Q7AD12-F1
#
_cell.length_a   1.000
_cell.length_b   1.000
_cell.length_c   1.000
_cell.angle_alpha   90.00
_cell.angle_beta   90.00
_cell.angle_gamma   90.00
#
_symmetry.space_group_name_H-M   'P 1'
#
loop_
_entity.id
_entity.type
_entity.pdbx_description
1 polymer ?
#
loop_
_entity_poly.entity_id
_entity_poly.type
_entity_poly.pdbx_seq_one_letter_code
_entity_poly.pdbx_strand_id
1 'polypeptide(L)'
;MKIERCNLILTYDTAADRIPPIYRYLQKNFFWLQRSIFCGQIGKNGTDRLERQLRPLIDPSYDSVYLFQLRYPFTMEVETWGKTEGAVY
;
A
#
# COMPACT_ATOMS: atom_id res chain seq x y z
N MET A 1 7.72 -3.65 -11.90
CA MET A 1 8.89 -3.63 -10.98
C MET A 1 8.83 -4.90 -10.16
N LYS A 2 9.95 -5.59 -9.89
CA LYS A 2 9.90 -6.80 -9.05
C LYS A 2 9.53 -6.42 -7.61
N ILE A 3 8.56 -7.14 -7.03
CA ILE A 3 8.14 -7.06 -5.62
C ILE A 3 9.35 -7.06 -4.67
N GLU A 4 10.43 -7.76 -5.04
CA GLU A 4 11.75 -7.80 -4.38
C GLU A 4 12.35 -6.41 -4.06
N ARG A 5 11.89 -5.34 -4.72
CA ARG A 5 12.37 -3.96 -4.51
C ARG A 5 11.47 -3.10 -3.62
N CYS A 6 10.33 -3.61 -3.16
CA CYS A 6 9.49 -2.87 -2.24
C CYS A 6 10.10 -2.88 -0.84
N ASN A 7 10.28 -1.71 -0.24
CA ASN A 7 10.64 -1.54 1.16
C ASN A 7 9.49 -0.98 2.01
N LEU A 8 8.30 -0.87 1.42
CA LEU A 8 7.07 -0.48 2.08
C LEU A 8 5.93 -1.37 1.61
N ILE A 9 5.22 -1.96 2.56
CA ILE A 9 3.89 -2.54 2.35
C ILE A 9 2.87 -1.62 3.00
N LEU A 10 1.80 -1.33 2.28
CA LEU A 10 0.69 -0.54 2.77
C LEU A 10 -0.57 -1.39 2.73
N THR A 11 -1.25 -1.47 3.86
CA THR A 11 -2.60 -2.04 3.92
C THR A 11 -3.60 -0.98 4.31
N TYR A 12 -4.82 -1.10 3.79
CA TYR A 12 -5.91 -0.19 4.14
C TYR A 12 -7.21 -0.95 4.35
N ASP A 13 -7.97 -0.53 5.36
CA ASP A 13 -9.33 -1.01 5.62
C ASP A 13 -10.27 0.20 5.68
N THR A 14 -11.33 0.15 4.88
CA THR A 14 -12.29 1.25 4.66
C THR A 14 -13.69 0.67 4.51
N ALA A 15 -14.70 1.38 4.99
CA ALA A 15 -16.10 0.97 4.81
C ALA A 15 -16.46 0.82 3.31
N ALA A 16 -17.18 -0.26 2.96
CA ALA A 16 -17.32 -0.80 1.61
C ALA A 16 -17.97 0.13 0.56
N ASP A 17 -18.67 1.18 0.99
CA ASP A 17 -19.56 1.97 0.11
C ASP A 17 -18.85 3.10 -0.65
N ARG A 18 -17.52 3.22 -0.52
CA ARG A 18 -16.72 4.19 -1.28
C ARG A 18 -15.55 3.44 -1.89
N ILE A 19 -15.35 3.52 -3.20
CA ILE A 19 -14.01 3.26 -3.77
C ILE A 19 -13.17 4.44 -3.29
N PRO A 20 -12.41 4.30 -2.20
CA PRO A 20 -12.01 5.47 -1.44
C PRO A 20 -10.92 6.20 -2.24
N PRO A 21 -10.85 7.55 -2.18
CA PRO A 21 -9.81 8.34 -2.86
C PRO A 21 -8.40 7.79 -2.63
N ILE A 22 -8.17 7.17 -1.47
CA ILE A 22 -6.96 6.41 -1.13
C ILE A 22 -6.65 5.31 -2.15
N TYR A 23 -7.60 4.47 -2.56
CA TYR A 23 -7.37 3.40 -3.52
C TYR A 23 -6.87 3.95 -4.86
N ARG A 24 -7.50 5.01 -5.37
CA ARG A 24 -7.08 5.66 -6.62
C ARG A 24 -5.71 6.30 -6.51
N TYR A 25 -5.39 6.87 -5.34
CA TYR A 25 -4.07 7.40 -5.07
C TYR A 25 -3.03 6.27 -5.03
N LEU A 26 -3.31 5.17 -4.33
CA LEU A 26 -2.40 4.05 -4.17
C LEU A 26 -2.16 3.31 -5.48
N GLN A 27 -3.21 3.05 -6.27
CA GLN A 27 -3.11 2.41 -7.58
C GLN A 27 -2.24 3.19 -8.56
N LYS A 28 -2.16 4.52 -8.43
CA LYS A 28 -1.30 5.37 -9.27
C LYS A 28 0.16 5.42 -8.82
N ASN A 29 0.43 5.18 -7.54
CA ASN A 29 1.74 5.44 -6.92
C ASN A 29 2.45 4.17 -6.41
N PHE A 30 1.74 3.04 -6.30
CA PHE A 30 2.21 1.79 -5.71
C PHE A 30 1.80 0.59 -6.56
N PHE A 31 2.53 -0.51 -6.40
CA PHE A 31 2.16 -1.80 -6.98
C PHE A 31 0.99 -2.38 -6.21
N TRP A 32 -0.09 -2.67 -6.93
CA TRP A 32 -1.29 -3.27 -6.35
C TRP A 32 -1.10 -4.79 -6.23
N LEU A 33 -1.16 -5.32 -5.01
CA LEU A 33 -1.01 -6.76 -4.75
C LEU A 33 -2.38 -7.44 -4.57
N GLN A 34 -3.24 -6.86 -3.73
CA GLN A 34 -4.59 -7.33 -3.44
C GLN A 34 -5.51 -6.15 -3.15
N ARG A 35 -6.83 -6.38 -3.07
CA ARG A 35 -7.86 -5.35 -2.85
C ARG A 35 -7.42 -4.28 -1.85
N SER A 36 -6.87 -4.70 -0.72
CA SER A 36 -6.45 -3.84 0.38
C SER A 36 -4.93 -3.78 0.62
N ILE A 37 -4.10 -4.26 -0.30
CA ILE A 37 -2.65 -4.39 -0.12
C ILE A 37 -1.89 -3.79 -1.31
N PHE A 38 -0.96 -2.89 -0.98
CA PHE A 38 -0.07 -2.23 -1.93
C PHE A 38 1.40 -2.33 -1.48
N CYS A 39 2.29 -2.25 -2.47
CA CYS A 39 3.74 -2.44 -2.31
C CYS A 39 4.45 -1.30 -3.03
N GLY A 40 5.49 -0.73 -2.43
CA GLY A 40 6.29 0.28 -3.13
C GLY A 40 7.65 0.54 -2.52
N GLN A 41 8.37 1.44 -3.19
CA GLN A 41 9.68 1.88 -2.75
C GLN A 41 9.61 3.31 -2.23
N ILE A 42 10.07 3.51 -1.00
CA ILE A 42 10.08 4.79 -0.32
C ILE A 42 11.51 5.16 0.09
N GLY A 43 11.91 6.39 -0.20
CA GLY A 43 13.20 6.95 0.24
C GLY A 43 13.16 7.45 1.68
N LYS A 44 14.29 7.97 2.16
CA LYS A 44 14.51 8.40 3.55
C LYS A 44 13.45 9.37 4.12
N ASN A 45 12.86 10.22 3.27
CA ASN A 45 11.82 11.19 3.66
C ASN A 45 10.47 10.93 3.00
N GLY A 46 10.30 9.77 2.34
CA GLY A 46 9.10 9.52 1.56
C GLY A 46 7.87 9.28 2.44
N THR A 47 8.07 8.80 3.66
CA THR A 47 7.00 8.45 4.62
C THR A 47 6.20 9.68 5.03
N ASP A 48 6.88 10.79 5.33
CA ASP A 48 6.21 12.04 5.71
C ASP A 48 5.39 12.61 4.55
N ARG A 49 5.92 12.49 3.32
CA ARG A 49 5.19 12.88 2.11
C ARG A 49 3.95 12.01 1.93
N LEU A 50 4.10 10.70 2.10
CA LEU A 50 3.00 9.75 1.99
C LEU A 50 1.91 10.05 3.03
N GLU A 51 2.30 10.24 4.29
CA GLU A 51 1.36 10.57 5.36
C GLU A 51 0.58 11.85 5.06
N ARG A 52 1.25 12.93 4.60
CA ARG A 52 0.59 14.17 4.19
C ARG A 52 -0.41 13.98 3.05
N GLN A 53 -0.13 13.06 2.13
CA GLN A 53 -1.01 12.77 1.00
C GLN A 53 -2.17 11.84 1.39
N LEU A 54 -1.98 10.93 2.35
CA LEU A 54 -2.99 9.96 2.76
C LEU A 54 -3.95 10.51 3.82
N ARG A 55 -3.47 11.30 4.79
CA ARG A 55 -4.30 11.89 5.86
C ARG A 55 -5.59 12.56 5.37
N PRO A 56 -5.61 13.39 4.32
CA PRO A 56 -6.85 14.03 3.84
C PRO A 56 -7.77 13.07 3.06
N LEU A 57 -7.32 11.85 2.76
CA LEU A 57 -8.07 10.86 1.99
C LEU A 57 -8.77 9.81 2.86
N ILE A 58 -8.56 9.85 4.18
CA ILE A 58 -9.09 8.89 5.16
C ILE A 58 -9.92 9.60 6.23
N ASP A 59 -10.97 8.93 6.70
CA ASP A 59 -11.66 9.29 7.93
C ASP A 59 -11.08 8.47 9.09
N PRO A 60 -10.31 9.07 10.01
CA PRO A 60 -9.66 8.33 11.09
C PRO A 60 -10.64 7.69 12.10
N SER A 61 -11.94 8.01 12.01
CA SER A 61 -12.98 7.39 12.85
C SER A 61 -13.43 6.02 12.34
N TYR A 62 -13.18 5.73 11.05
CA TYR A 62 -13.67 4.53 10.37
C TYR A 62 -12.60 3.78 9.58
N ASP A 63 -11.61 4.51 9.07
CA ASP A 63 -10.58 3.98 8.18
C ASP A 63 -9.29 3.70 8.96
N SER A 64 -8.60 2.63 8.58
CA SER A 64 -7.26 2.34 9.11
C SER A 64 -6.27 2.09 7.97
N VAL A 65 -5.05 2.59 8.16
CA VAL A 65 -3.94 2.42 7.21
C VAL A 65 -2.72 1.96 8.00
N TYR A 66 -2.15 0.82 7.59
CA TYR A 66 -0.89 0.33 8.15
C TYR A 66 0.24 0.50 7.14
N LEU A 67 1.38 0.95 7.63
CA LEU A 67 2.61 1.12 6.87
C LEU A 67 3.69 0.20 7.46
N PHE A 68 4.02 -0.88 6.76
CA PHE A 68 5.12 -1.77 7.12
C PHE A 68 6.38 -1.34 6.38
N GLN A 69 7.27 -0.65 7.08
CA GLN A 69 8.55 -0.21 6.55
C GLN A 69 9.62 -1.28 6.78
N LEU A 70 10.22 -1.76 5.70
CA LEU A 70 11.29 -2.74 5.73
C LEU A 70 12.64 -2.00 5.73
N ARG A 71 13.45 -2.25 6.77
CA ARG A 71 14.76 -1.62 6.94
C ARG A 71 15.86 -2.48 6.33
N TYR A 72 16.77 -1.88 5.57
CA TYR A 72 17.84 -2.60 4.89
C TYR A 72 18.90 -3.14 5.89
N PRO A 73 19.46 -4.34 5.64
CA PRO A 73 19.02 -5.31 4.64
C PRO A 73 17.73 -6.00 5.07
N PHE A 74 16.80 -6.18 4.13
CA PHE A 74 15.59 -6.96 4.35
C PHE A 74 15.42 -7.96 3.21
N THR A 75 14.73 -9.05 3.52
CA THR A 75 14.24 -10.03 2.55
C THR A 75 12.73 -10.06 2.68
N MET A 76 12.03 -10.10 1.55
CA MET A 76 10.58 -10.20 1.51
C MET A 76 10.21 -11.37 0.61
N GLU A 77 9.60 -12.38 1.20
CA GLU A 77 9.00 -13.50 0.50
C GLU A 77 7.49 -13.28 0.46
N VAL A 78 6.91 -13.43 -0.73
CA VAL A 78 5.46 -13.30 -0.92
C VAL A 78 4.93 -14.61 -1.43
N GLU A 79 4.20 -15.31 -0.56
CA GLU A 79 3.47 -16.52 -0.91
C GLU A 79 2.01 -16.15 -1.15
N THR A 80 1.40 -16.70 -2.20
CA THR A 80 0.03 -16.34 -2.60
C THR A 80 -0.82 -17.58 -2.76
N TRP A 81 -1.99 -17.59 -2.11
CA TRP A 81 -2.93 -18.70 -2.10
C TRP A 81 -4.28 -18.21 -2.62
N GLY A 82 -4.93 -18.97 -3.51
CA GLY A 82 -6.24 -18.61 -4.09
C GLY A 82 -6.18 -17.64 -5.28
N LYS A 83 -7.27 -16.90 -5.52
CA LYS A 83 -7.43 -16.04 -6.70
C LYS A 83 -6.68 -14.71 -6.51
N THR A 84 -5.83 -14.36 -7.47
CA THR A 84 -5.16 -13.05 -7.53
C THR A 84 -5.98 -12.07 -8.37
N GLU A 85 -6.42 -10.98 -7.76
CA GLU A 85 -7.09 -9.88 -8.49
C GLU A 85 -6.13 -8.74 -8.84
N GLY A 86 -4.92 -8.74 -8.29
CA GLY A 86 -3.88 -7.73 -8.50
C GLY A 86 -2.61 -8.30 -9.10
N ALA A 87 -2.63 -8.59 -10.40
CA ALA A 87 -1.42 -8.69 -11.23
C ALA A 87 -1.81 -8.68 -12.72
N VAL A 88 -1.87 -7.49 -13.32
CA VAL A 88 -1.54 -7.33 -14.74
C VAL A 88 -0.31 -6.41 -14.78
N TYR A 89 0.85 -7.06 -14.68
CA TYR A 89 2.24 -6.62 -14.92
C TYR A 89 2.83 -5.41 -14.17
#